data_AF-A0A3S0XP13-F1
#
_entry.id   AF-A0A3S0XP13-F1
#
_cell.length_a   1.000
_cell.length_b   1.000
_cell.length_c   1.000
_cell.angle_alpha   90.00
_cell.angle_beta   90.00
_cell.angle_gamma   90.00
#
_symmetry.space_group_name_H-M   'P 1'
#
loop_
_entity.id
_entity.type
_entity.pdbx_description
1 polymer ?
#
loop_
_entity_poly.entity_id
_entity_poly.type
_entity_poly.pdbx_seq_one_letter_code
_entity_poly.pdbx_strand_id
1 'polypeptide(L)' 'MPRKARKMTEFQSGHGYSKEDWDAISDNPPLSMEEMAGAKPFREAFPDVAEKMEKAMIGGWT' A
#
# COMPACT_ATOMS: atom_id res chain seq x y z
N MET A 1 2.05 22.60 4.25
CA MET A 1 1.93 21.58 5.31
C MET A 1 1.41 20.29 4.68
N PRO A 2 2.06 19.13 4.84
CA PRO A 2 1.52 17.87 4.33
C PRO A 2 0.19 17.58 5.07
N ARG A 3 -0.85 17.24 4.32
CA ARG A 3 -2.15 16.89 4.91
C ARG A 3 -2.00 15.53 5.60
N LYS A 4 -2.37 15.44 6.88
CA LYS A 4 -2.41 14.17 7.60
C LYS A 4 -3.38 13.24 6.86
N ALA A 5 -2.89 12.09 6.39
CA ALA A 5 -3.75 11.09 5.76
C ALA A 5 -4.83 10.63 6.75
N ARG A 6 -6.09 10.58 6.30
CA ARG A 6 -7.18 9.97 7.08
C ARG A 6 -7.03 8.47 7.05
N LYS A 7 -7.07 7.83 8.23
CA LYS A 7 -7.23 6.38 8.33
C LYS A 7 -8.69 6.04 8.01
N MET A 8 -8.91 5.13 7.08
CA MET A 8 -10.24 4.65 6.69
C MET A 8 -10.56 3.42 7.55
N THR A 9 -11.41 3.61 8.55
CA THR A 9 -11.80 2.54 9.50
C THR A 9 -13.08 1.81 9.09
N GLU A 10 -13.79 2.34 8.10
CA GLU A 10 -15.08 1.84 7.62
C GLU A 10 -15.03 1.71 6.09
N PHE A 11 -15.78 0.76 5.54
CA PHE A 11 -15.89 0.60 4.09
C PHE A 11 -16.39 1.89 3.42
N GLN A 12 -15.76 2.27 2.32
CA GLN A 12 -16.20 3.35 1.43
C GLN A 12 -16.29 2.80 0.00
N SER A 13 -17.35 3.17 -0.71
CA SER A 13 -17.50 2.80 -2.13
C SER A 13 -16.59 3.65 -3.02
N GLY A 14 -16.37 3.20 -4.26
CA GLY A 14 -15.60 3.94 -5.27
C GLY A 14 -14.11 3.60 -5.35
N HIS A 15 -13.65 2.58 -4.61
CA HIS A 15 -12.25 2.13 -4.62
C HIS A 15 -11.97 0.90 -5.50
N GLY A 16 -12.97 0.43 -6.26
CA GLY A 16 -12.81 -0.70 -7.19
C GLY A 16 -12.90 -2.09 -6.56
N TYR A 17 -13.27 -2.19 -5.28
CA TYR A 17 -13.56 -3.43 -4.56
C TYR A 17 -14.93 -3.36 -3.87
N SER A 18 -15.59 -4.51 -3.70
CA SER A 18 -16.91 -4.59 -3.07
C SER A 18 -16.84 -4.53 -1.54
N LYS A 19 -18.00 -4.40 -0.90
CA LYS A 19 -18.06 -4.45 0.58
C LYS A 19 -17.79 -5.88 1.06
N GLU A 20 -18.25 -6.87 0.31
CA GLU A 20 -18.02 -8.28 0.59
C GLU A 20 -16.51 -8.61 0.58
N ASP A 21 -15.76 -8.09 -0.40
CA ASP A 21 -14.30 -8.25 -0.46
C ASP A 21 -13.62 -7.58 0.74
N TRP A 22 -14.13 -6.43 1.18
CA TRP A 22 -13.62 -5.71 2.34
C TRP A 22 -13.86 -6.49 3.65
N ASP A 23 -15.09 -6.97 3.85
CA ASP A 23 -15.47 -7.69 5.06
C ASP A 23 -14.78 -9.06 5.13
N ALA A 24 -14.50 -9.70 3.99
CA ALA A 24 -13.79 -10.99 3.91
C ALA A 24 -12.36 -10.96 4.49
N ILE A 25 -11.70 -9.79 4.49
CA ILE A 25 -10.32 -9.61 4.99
C ILE A 25 -10.26 -8.78 6.27
N SER A 26 -11.40 -8.58 6.94
CA SER A 26 -11.51 -7.76 8.16
C SER A 26 -10.66 -8.30 9.33
N ASP A 27 -10.38 -9.60 9.35
CA ASP A 27 -9.53 -10.27 10.35
C ASP A 27 -8.05 -10.24 9.90
N ASN A 28 -7.48 -9.04 9.79
CA ASN A 28 -6.06 -8.87 9.49
C ASN A 28 -5.22 -8.92 10.77
N PRO A 29 -4.30 -9.88 10.93
CA PRO A 29 -3.46 -9.96 12.13
C PRO A 29 -2.64 -8.68 12.31
N PRO A 30 -2.42 -8.24 13.57
CA PRO A 30 -1.57 -7.09 13.83
C PRO A 30 -0.14 -7.40 13.40
N LEU A 31 0.47 -6.46 12.69
CA LEU A 31 1.87 -6.57 12.29
C LEU A 31 2.75 -6.50 13.55
N SER A 32 3.50 -7.55 13.86
CA SER A 32 4.35 -7.55 15.04
C SER A 32 5.59 -6.66 14.85
N MET A 33 6.14 -6.15 15.96
CA MET A 33 7.36 -5.34 15.91
C MET A 33 8.56 -6.13 15.38
N GLU A 34 8.60 -7.44 15.62
CA GLU A 34 9.66 -8.33 15.16
C GLU A 34 9.60 -8.54 13.64
N GLU A 35 8.40 -8.74 13.09
CA GLU A 35 8.18 -8.82 11.64
C GLU A 35 8.50 -7.49 10.95
N MET A 36 8.14 -6.36 11.58
CA MET A 36 8.46 -5.04 11.05
C MET A 36 9.97 -4.77 11.05
N ALA A 37 10.70 -5.26 12.06
CA ALA A 37 12.15 -5.09 12.15
C ALA A 37 12.90 -5.86 11.04
N GLY A 38 12.35 -6.99 10.60
CA GLY A 38 12.88 -7.77 9.48
C GLY A 38 12.45 -7.26 8.10
N ALA A 39 11.59 -6.26 8.01
CA ALA A 39 11.08 -5.76 6.76
C ALA A 39 12.18 -5.07 5.94
N LYS A 40 12.24 -5.39 4.65
CA LYS A 40 13.17 -4.75 3.70
C LYS A 40 12.51 -3.54 3.04
N PRO A 41 13.29 -2.49 2.72
CA PRO A 41 12.80 -1.42 1.88
C PRO A 41 12.26 -1.93 0.53
N PHE A 42 11.21 -1.28 0.02
CA PHE A 42 10.51 -1.72 -1.20
C PHE A 42 11.44 -1.96 -2.40
N ARG A 43 12.43 -1.08 -2.59
CA ARG A 43 13.44 -1.22 -3.68
C ARG A 43 14.31 -2.46 -3.54
N GLU A 44 14.63 -2.86 -2.32
CA GLU A 44 15.45 -4.05 -2.06
C GLU A 44 14.64 -5.33 -2.16
N ALA A 45 13.35 -5.29 -1.78
CA ALA A 45 12.44 -6.42 -1.90
C ALA A 45 11.98 -6.67 -3.35
N PHE A 46 11.77 -5.60 -4.13
CA PHE A 46 11.23 -5.66 -5.50
C PHE A 46 12.00 -4.75 -6.47
N PRO A 47 13.27 -5.07 -6.79
CA PRO A 47 14.13 -4.20 -7.59
C PRO A 47 13.56 -3.93 -8.99
N ASP A 48 13.08 -4.95 -9.71
CA ASP A 48 12.53 -4.80 -11.06
C ASP A 48 11.26 -3.94 -11.10
N VAL A 49 10.41 -4.05 -10.08
CA VAL A 49 9.17 -3.27 -9.97
C VAL A 49 9.48 -1.83 -9.65
N ALA A 50 10.44 -1.60 -8.74
CA ALA A 50 10.91 -0.27 -8.42
C ALA A 50 11.47 0.46 -9.66
N GLU A 51 12.31 -0.20 -10.45
CA GLU A 51 12.88 0.39 -11.66
C GLU A 51 11.79 0.75 -12.68
N LYS A 52 10.82 -0.13 -12.90
CA LYS A 52 9.68 0.15 -13.78
C LYS A 52 8.85 1.33 -13.29
N MET A 53 8.60 1.41 -11.98
CA MET A 53 7.82 2.49 -11.38
C MET A 53 8.55 3.84 -11.46
N GLU A 54 9.87 3.85 -11.25
CA GLU A 54 10.71 5.04 -11.45
C GLU A 54 10.69 5.52 -12.89
N LYS A 55 10.87 4.60 -13.86
CA LYS A 55 10.78 4.93 -15.29
C LYS A 55 9.40 5.49 -15.66
N ALA A 56 8.32 4.91 -15.13
CA ALA A 56 6.96 5.38 -15.36
C ALA A 56 6.69 6.76 -14.74
N MET A 57 7.22 7.04 -13.54
CA MET A 57 7.09 8.36 -12.91
C MET A 57 7.90 9.44 -13.64
N ILE A 58 9.09 9.10 -14.15
CA ILE A 58 9.95 10.04 -14.88
C ILE A 58 9.43 10.28 -16.30
N GLY A 59 8.85 9.26 -16.95
CA GLY A 59 8.28 9.36 -18.30
C GLY A 59 6.83 9.84 -18.37
N GLY A 60 6.16 10.03 -17.24
CA GLY A 60 4.74 10.46 -17.17
C GLY A 60 4.53 11.98 -17.19
N TRP A 61 5.59 12.78 -17.30
CA TRP A 61 5.54 14.24 -17.34
C TRP A 61 6.44 14.82 -18.44
N THR A 62 6.26 14.35 -19.68
CA THR A 62 6.64 15.04 -20.93
C THR A 62 5.63 14.73 -22.01
#